data_AF-A0A6G1CZ75-F1
#
_entry.id   AF-A0A6G1CZ75-F1
#
_cell.length_a   1.000
_cell.length_b   1.000
_cell.length_c   1.000
_cell.angle_alpha   90.00
_cell.angle_beta   90.00
_cell.angle_gamma   90.00
#
_symmetry.space_group_name_H-M   'P 1'
#
loop_
_entity.id
_entity.type
_entity.pdbx_description
1 polymer ?
#
loop_
_entity_poly.entity_id
_entity_poly.type
_entity_poly.pdbx_seq_one_letter_code
_entity_poly.pdbx_strand_id
1 'polypeptide(L)'
;MNAWLFVRSDEIPPALRPYRDFQKESKLQLNDFTGAVFEGRLYGPDDFAQLESMPTRVQSYQYLLGCLQMPAVSVLAALRARQEALAQPPPAEEPAPAPAADK
;
A
#
# COMPACT_ATOMS: atom_id res chain seq x y z
N MET A 1 7.68 -37.04 5.15
CA MET A 1 7.91 -36.87 6.61
C MET A 1 7.45 -35.47 6.96
N ASN A 2 6.63 -35.29 7.99
CA ASN A 2 5.96 -34.01 8.23
C ASN A 2 6.61 -33.29 9.41
N ALA A 3 7.06 -32.05 9.18
CA ALA A 3 7.51 -31.14 10.21
C ALA A 3 6.53 -29.96 10.28
N TRP A 4 6.17 -29.54 11.49
CA TRP A 4 5.20 -28.45 11.71
C TRP A 4 5.88 -27.27 12.39
N LEU A 5 5.58 -26.06 11.92
CA LEU A 5 6.00 -24.81 12.52
C LEU A 5 4.80 -24.14 13.17
N PHE A 6 4.84 -23.97 14.48
CA PHE A 6 3.80 -23.26 15.24
C PHE A 6 4.34 -21.93 15.70
N VAL A 7 3.64 -20.85 15.33
CA VAL A 7 3.98 -19.49 15.74
C VAL A 7 3.01 -19.08 16.85
N ARG A 8 3.55 -18.69 18.01
CA ARG A 8 2.74 -18.24 19.15
C ARG A 8 2.19 -16.81 18.96
N SER A 9 2.87 -16.02 18.13
CA SER A 9 2.49 -14.65 17.82
C SER A 9 1.62 -14.61 16.56
N ASP A 10 0.73 -13.63 16.47
CA ASP A 10 -0.10 -13.38 15.28
C ASP A 10 0.71 -12.85 14.08
N GLU A 11 2.01 -12.62 14.25
CA GLU A 11 2.89 -12.14 13.19
C GLU A 11 3.55 -13.31 12.46
N ILE A 12 3.01 -13.64 11.28
CA ILE A 12 3.53 -14.69 10.40
C ILE A 12 4.80 -14.30 9.64
N PRO A 13 4.89 -13.10 9.01
CA PRO A 13 6.03 -12.75 8.16
C PRO A 13 7.41 -12.92 8.83
N PRO A 14 7.63 -12.54 10.11
CA PRO A 14 8.94 -12.70 10.75
C PRO A 14 9.30 -14.16 11.04
N ALA A 15 8.32 -15.06 11.16
CA ALA A 15 8.57 -16.48 11.33
C ALA A 15 8.81 -17.19 9.99
N LEU A 16 8.08 -16.80 8.95
CA LEU A 16 8.10 -17.50 7.66
C LEU A 16 9.33 -17.14 6.80
N ARG A 17 9.73 -15.86 6.77
CA ARG A 17 10.85 -15.38 5.93
C ARG A 17 12.18 -16.10 6.21
N PRO A 18 12.64 -16.22 7.48
CA PRO A 18 13.90 -16.91 7.77
C PRO A 18 13.92 -18.37 7.32
N TYR A 19 12.78 -19.07 7.43
CA TYR A 19 12.69 -20.46 6.98
C TYR A 19 12.82 -20.57 5.45
N ARG A 20 12.22 -19.64 4.71
CA ARG A 20 12.32 -19.63 3.25
C ARG A 20 13.72 -19.24 2.78
N ASP A 21 14.35 -18.27 3.43
CA ASP A 21 15.73 -17.90 3.11
C ASP A 21 16.68 -19.06 3.41
N PHE A 22 16.49 -19.75 4.54
CA PHE A 22 17.21 -20.98 4.87
C PHE A 22 17.02 -22.11 3.84
N GLN A 23 15.80 -22.28 3.30
CA GLN A 23 15.53 -23.26 2.24
C GLN A 23 16.27 -22.94 0.94
N LYS A 24 16.27 -21.66 0.53
CA LYS A 24 17.00 -21.19 -0.66
C LYS A 24 18.50 -21.38 -0.50
N GLU A 25 19.05 -21.01 0.66
CA GLU A 25 20.47 -21.11 0.97
C GLU A 25 20.96 -22.56 1.03
N SER A 26 20.16 -23.43 1.65
CA SER A 26 20.53 -24.83 1.85
C SER A 26 20.30 -25.73 0.63
N LYS A 27 19.77 -25.18 -0.48
CA LYS A 27 19.39 -25.93 -1.70
C LYS A 27 18.66 -27.24 -1.40
N LEU A 28 17.78 -27.22 -0.39
CA LEU A 28 17.03 -28.39 0.05
C LEU A 28 15.93 -28.68 -0.97
N GLN A 29 16.30 -29.31 -2.09
CA GLN A 29 15.39 -29.66 -3.19
C GLN A 29 14.24 -30.61 -2.81
N LEU A 30 14.19 -31.06 -1.54
CA LEU A 30 13.18 -31.97 -1.02
C LEU A 30 12.34 -31.40 0.13
N ASN A 31 12.61 -30.18 0.60
CA ASN A 31 11.91 -29.60 1.75
C ASN A 31 10.96 -28.49 1.28
N ASP A 32 9.92 -28.89 0.55
CA ASP A 32 8.85 -27.99 0.12
C ASP A 32 7.86 -27.76 1.26
N PHE A 33 7.60 -26.49 1.59
CA PHE A 33 6.42 -26.13 2.38
C PHE A 33 5.17 -26.54 1.59
N THR A 34 4.55 -27.64 2.00
CA THR A 34 3.33 -28.15 1.34
C THR A 34 2.14 -27.21 1.53
N GLY A 35 2.11 -26.46 2.64
CA GLY A 35 1.08 -25.48 2.92
C GLY A 35 1.23 -24.83 4.30
N ALA A 36 0.52 -23.72 4.49
CA ALA A 36 0.43 -23.02 5.77
C ALA A 36 -1.04 -22.80 6.12
N VAL A 37 -1.35 -22.79 7.42
CA VAL A 37 -2.71 -22.48 7.90
C VAL A 37 -2.64 -21.19 8.69
N PHE A 38 -3.41 -20.20 8.27
CA PHE A 38 -3.53 -18.92 8.97
C PHE A 38 -4.98 -18.44 8.95
N GLU A 39 -5.46 -17.89 10.07
CA GLU A 39 -6.87 -17.44 10.23
C GLU A 39 -7.91 -18.50 9.80
N GLY A 40 -7.60 -19.78 9.98
CA GLY A 40 -8.46 -20.90 9.59
C GLY A 40 -8.52 -21.18 8.08
N ARG A 41 -7.72 -20.49 7.26
CA ARG A 41 -7.59 -20.73 5.82
C ARG A 41 -6.29 -21.48 5.52
N LEU A 42 -6.38 -22.43 4.59
CA LEU A 42 -5.23 -23.15 4.07
C LEU A 42 -4.64 -22.38 2.89
N TYR A 43 -3.36 -22.06 2.97
CA TYR A 43 -2.57 -21.40 1.94
C TYR A 43 -1.63 -22.42 1.32
N GLY A 44 -1.69 -22.55 -0.02
CA GLY A 44 -0.81 -23.42 -0.78
C GLY A 44 0.54 -22.74 -1.10
N PRO A 45 1.50 -23.48 -1.71
CA PRO A 45 2.84 -22.98 -2.07
C PRO A 45 2.82 -21.69 -2.90
N ASP A 46 1.82 -21.51 -3.75
CA ASP A 46 1.67 -20.33 -4.61
C ASP A 46 1.23 -19.08 -3.82
N ASP A 47 0.51 -19.25 -2.71
CA ASP A 47 -0.04 -18.15 -1.91
C ASP A 47 0.91 -17.67 -0.81
N PHE A 48 2.09 -18.28 -0.65
CA PHE A 48 3.05 -17.87 0.39
C PHE A 48 3.60 -16.46 0.19
N ALA A 49 3.64 -15.97 -1.05
CA ALA A 49 3.99 -14.58 -1.33
C ALA A 49 3.00 -13.59 -0.66
N GLN A 50 1.73 -14.00 -0.51
CA GLN A 50 0.72 -13.21 0.20
C GLN A 50 0.98 -13.19 1.70
N LEU A 51 1.34 -14.34 2.28
CA LEU A 51 1.68 -14.45 3.70
C LEU A 51 2.96 -13.67 4.06
N GLU A 52 3.91 -13.58 3.13
CA GLU A 52 5.16 -12.83 3.33
C GLU A 52 5.01 -11.31 3.18
N SER A 53 4.10 -10.87 2.32
CA SER A 53 3.78 -9.45 2.09
C SER A 53 2.78 -8.91 3.11
N MET A 54 2.26 -9.76 4.00
CA MET A 54 1.32 -9.35 5.04
C MET A 54 1.97 -8.29 5.94
N PRO A 55 1.28 -7.15 6.19
CA PRO A 55 1.83 -6.11 7.04
C PRO A 55 1.92 -6.57 8.49
N THR A 56 2.89 -6.05 9.23
CA THR A 56 2.96 -6.25 10.69
C THR A 56 1.82 -5.49 11.38
N ARG A 57 1.58 -5.79 12.67
CA ARG A 57 0.56 -5.06 13.45
C ARG A 57 0.80 -3.55 13.45
N VAL A 58 2.06 -3.14 13.61
CA VAL A 58 2.44 -1.72 13.61
C VAL A 58 2.12 -1.06 12.26
N GLN A 59 2.46 -1.71 11.15
CA GLN A 59 2.16 -1.19 9.82
C GLN A 59 0.65 -1.11 9.56
N SER A 60 -0.11 -2.09 10.06
CA SER A 60 -1.57 -2.10 9.95
C SER A 60 -2.19 -0.92 10.70
N TYR A 61 -1.71 -0.61 11.92
CA TYR A 61 -2.18 0.55 12.67
C TYR A 61 -1.80 1.88 12.00
N GLN A 62 -0.60 1.98 11.43
CA GLN A 62 -0.18 3.15 10.67
C GLN A 62 -1.06 3.37 9.43
N TYR A 63 -1.39 2.30 8.71
CA TYR A 63 -2.30 2.35 7.56
C TYR A 63 -3.69 2.83 7.95
N LEU A 64 -4.26 2.29 9.04
CA LEU A 64 -5.57 2.73 9.55
C LEU A 64 -5.56 4.20 9.97
N LEU A 65 -4.50 4.65 10.66
CA LEU A 65 -4.34 6.06 11.02
C LEU A 65 -4.25 6.95 9.78
N GLY A 66 -3.51 6.52 8.76
CA GLY A 66 -3.45 7.19 7.47
C GLY A 66 -4.83 7.30 6.81
N CYS A 67 -5.60 6.20 6.77
CA CYS A 67 -6.96 6.21 6.23
C CYS A 67 -7.90 7.17 6.97
N LEU A 68 -7.71 7.35 8.28
CA LEU A 68 -8.48 8.29 9.07
C LEU A 68 -8.06 9.75 8.82
N GLN A 69 -6.77 9.99 8.62
CA GLN A 69 -6.21 11.33 8.42
C GLN A 69 -6.41 11.85 6.98
N MET A 70 -6.36 10.98 5.98
CA MET A 70 -6.41 11.34 4.56
C MET A 70 -7.65 12.17 4.16
N PRO A 71 -8.88 11.83 4.60
CA PRO A 71 -10.06 12.65 4.30
C PRO A 71 -9.96 14.07 4.87
N ALA A 72 -9.46 14.21 6.11
CA ALA A 72 -9.30 15.52 6.75
C ALA A 72 -8.28 16.38 6.00
N VAL A 73 -7.16 15.79 5.57
CA VAL A 73 -6.15 16.48 4.76
C VAL A 73 -6.70 16.85 3.38
N SER A 74 -7.48 15.98 2.75
CA SER A 74 -8.10 16.24 1.45
C SER A 74 -9.05 17.43 1.48
N VAL A 75 -9.90 17.53 2.52
CA VAL A 75 -10.80 18.69 2.71
C VAL A 75 -10.00 19.98 2.90
N LEU A 76 -8.97 19.97 3.75
CA LEU A 76 -8.12 21.14 3.95
C LEU A 76 -7.39 21.56 2.68
N ALA A 77 -6.90 20.60 1.89
CA ALA A 77 -6.25 20.85 0.62
C ALA A 77 -7.23 21.50 -0.39
N ALA A 78 -8.47 21.00 -0.47
CA ALA A 78 -9.50 21.57 -1.34
C ALA A 78 -9.87 23.01 -0.91
N LEU A 79 -9.97 23.27 0.40
CA LEU A 79 -10.24 24.61 0.92
C LEU A 79 -9.09 25.59 0.62
N ARG A 80 -7.84 25.17 0.80
CA ARG A 80 -6.66 25.99 0.47
C ARG A 80 -6.59 26.30 -1.02
N ALA A 81 -6.78 25.30 -1.88
CA ALA A 81 -6.81 25.50 -3.33
C ALA A 81 -7.90 26.50 -3.74
N ARG A 82 -9.06 26.49 -3.06
CA ARG A 82 -10.12 27.48 -3.30
C ARG A 82 -9.75 28.88 -2.84
N GLN A 83 -9.08 29.02 -1.68
CA GLN A 83 -8.59 30.32 -1.20
C GLN A 83 -7.56 30.92 -2.16
N GLU A 84 -6.61 30.11 -2.64
CA GLU A 84 -5.60 30.56 -3.60
C GLU A 84 -6.25 31.02 -4.92
N ALA A 85 -7.24 30.27 -5.43
CA ALA A 85 -7.97 30.66 -6.64
C ALA A 85 -8.77 31.96 -6.48
N LEU A 86 -9.25 32.28 -5.27
CA LEU A 86 -9.95 33.53 -4.97
C LEU A 86 -8.99 34.72 -4.74
N ALA A 87 -7.75 34.44 -4.33
CA ALA A 87 -6.72 35.45 -4.12
C ALA A 87 -6.03 35.87 -5.43
N GLN A 88 -6.17 35.09 -6.50
CA GLN A 88 -5.67 35.43 -7.83
C GLN A 88 -6.58 36.52 -8.46
N PRO A 89 -6.06 37.70 -8.85
CA PRO A 89 -6.86 38.68 -9.61
C PRO A 89 -7.32 38.08 -10.95
N PRO A 90 -8.46 38.51 -11.50
CA PRO A 90 -8.98 37.97 -12.76
C PRO A 90 -7.92 38.09 -13.86
N PRO A 91 -7.80 37.08 -14.76
CA PRO A 91 -6.93 37.20 -15.91
C PRO A 91 -7.38 38.44 -16.71
N ALA A 92 -6.43 39.30 -17.05
CA ALA A 92 -6.71 40.47 -17.87
C ALA A 92 -7.36 40.00 -19.18
N GLU A 93 -8.57 40.49 -19.48
CA GLU A 93 -9.19 40.33 -20.79
C GLU A 93 -8.20 40.85 -21.84
N GLU A 94 -7.69 39.96 -22.68
CA GLU A 94 -7.02 40.37 -23.92
C GLU A 94 -8.04 41.17 -24.75
N PRO A 95 -7.72 42.42 -25.14
CA PRO A 95 -8.65 43.23 -25.89
C PRO A 95 -8.92 42.57 -27.25
N ALA A 96 -10.20 42.39 -27.57
CA ALA A 96 -10.65 41.90 -28.86
C ALA A 96 -10.00 42.71 -30.01
N PRO A 97 -9.50 42.06 -31.08
CA PRO A 97 -8.87 42.77 -32.17
C PRO A 97 -9.90 43.69 -32.85
N ALA A 98 -9.56 44.98 -32.94
CA ALA A 98 -10.40 45.99 -33.58
C ALA A 98 -10.68 45.62 -35.05
N PRO A 99 -11.90 45.84 -35.56
CA PRO A 99 -12.21 45.54 -36.95
C PRO A 99 -11.37 46.44 -37.86
N ALA A 100 -10.65 45.82 -38.80
CA ALA A 100 -9.88 46.51 -39.81
C ALA A 100 -10.81 47.40 -40.65
N ALA A 101 -10.54 48.71 -40.65
CA ALA A 101 -11.18 49.65 -41.56
C ALA A 101 -10.62 49.41 -42.98
N ASP A 102 -11.46 48.85 -43.84
CA ASP A 102 -11.20 48.68 -45.27
C ASP A 102 -11.29 50.04 -45.99
N LYS A 103 -10.46 50.21 -47.02
CA LYS A 103 -10.20 51.46 -47.73
C LYS A 103 -10.73 51.41 -49.15
#